data_AF-A0A7C3U4B4-F1
#
_entry.id   AF-A0A7C3U4B4-F1
#
_cell.length_a   1.000
_cell.length_b   1.000
_cell.length_c   1.000
_cell.angle_alpha   90.00
_cell.angle_beta   90.00
_cell.angle_gamma   90.00
#
_symmetry.space_group_name_H-M   'P 1'
#
loop_
_entity.id
_entity.type
_entity.pdbx_description
1 polymer ?
#
loop_
_entity_poly.entity_id
_entity_poly.type
_entity_poly.pdbx_seq_one_letter_code
_entity_poly.pdbx_strand_id
1 'polypeptide(L)'
;MSDIERNRIEELAMKYAVQNAMKYGKARVEPVMAKIMAELPEYRGKASEIKRIVEQIVERVNNMEKSDLEDIISKLGVTLERKKPEGERKWPELKNAQLGLVVTRVAPEPNGYPTLGHAKGLLVPFIYARIYKGKFLLRFEDTNPRVERKEFYDAIREEFKAILEGAERELGLSPGIWDEEIIESNYLPYMYSLAEKLIEQGDAYVCTCDARKVRKLRAEGIECEHRRNSIERNMELWHEMINGGIPEGEAHLRLKTDMNHPNRTMRDPGIFRIVEAEHPIQGKKYRVYPTYDFSISVMDSLTGVTHAFRSKEFEPHVEVQRTILEKLNLRKYEMIQFGRVTVEGVPLSKRYIRPLIESGILQGWDDPRIPTLRGLFRRGITPEAISRFFYDLGPSKVDSTISMDAIAAYNRKILDPIVPRYMFVPDPVRAVIENFPEGLKAKVQVHPSRQDMGYREIEISVKKGIATLYISSEDKKVLKEGDTIRLRGLSTATVRSIMPDEISLKHISERKESEKVIQWVPADQAVPVKVIKPLSPYSISIVGGFGEPAMKELRPGDRIQLIRYGFARVDSLDRTINLIFSHE
;
A
#
# COMPACT_ATOMS: atom_id res chain seq x y z
N MET A 1 11.30 39.90 -14.10
CA MET A 1 10.21 38.98 -13.72
C MET A 1 8.97 39.78 -13.35
N SER A 2 7.75 39.32 -13.63
CA SER A 2 6.53 40.01 -13.16
C SER A 2 6.32 39.80 -11.65
N ASP A 3 5.55 40.67 -10.99
CA ASP A 3 5.30 40.56 -9.54
C ASP A 3 4.59 39.25 -9.16
N ILE A 4 3.72 38.75 -10.05
CA ILE A 4 3.02 37.47 -9.87
C ILE A 4 4.00 36.30 -9.98
N GLU A 5 4.91 36.33 -10.96
CA GLU A 5 5.95 35.31 -11.12
C GLU A 5 6.88 35.27 -9.90
N ARG A 6 7.28 36.46 -9.43
CA ARG A 6 8.17 36.60 -8.27
C ARG A 6 7.53 36.05 -7.00
N ASN A 7 6.28 36.42 -6.71
CA ASN A 7 5.56 35.92 -5.53
C ASN A 7 5.45 34.39 -5.53
N ARG A 8 5.16 33.78 -6.69
CA ARG A 8 5.09 32.31 -6.82
C ARG A 8 6.43 31.63 -6.53
N ILE A 9 7.54 32.21 -6.98
CA ILE A 9 8.90 31.69 -6.71
C ILE A 9 9.26 31.87 -5.24
N GLU A 10 8.90 32.99 -4.62
CA GLU A 10 9.12 33.26 -3.20
C GLU A 10 8.34 32.27 -2.31
N GLU A 11 7.09 31.95 -2.65
CA GLU A 11 6.29 30.93 -1.93
C GLU A 11 6.91 29.53 -2.02
N LEU A 12 7.34 29.12 -3.22
CA LEU A 12 7.98 27.81 -3.41
C LEU A 12 9.34 27.74 -2.71
N ALA A 13 10.13 28.80 -2.80
CA ALA A 13 11.40 28.89 -2.10
C ALA A 13 11.21 28.82 -0.59
N MET A 14 10.19 29.50 -0.03
CA MET A 14 9.86 29.43 1.39
C MET A 14 9.48 28.01 1.79
N LYS A 15 8.57 27.37 1.03
CA LYS A 15 8.14 25.98 1.25
C LYS A 15 9.33 25.02 1.30
N TYR A 16 10.19 25.06 0.29
CA TYR A 16 11.32 24.13 0.19
C TYR A 16 12.45 24.45 1.17
N ALA A 17 12.71 25.73 1.45
CA ALA A 17 13.70 26.12 2.45
C ALA A 17 13.29 25.66 3.85
N VAL A 18 12.03 25.87 4.24
CA VAL A 18 11.53 25.44 5.55
C VAL A 18 11.52 23.90 5.66
N GLN A 19 11.12 23.17 4.61
CA GLN A 19 11.27 21.71 4.55
C GLN A 19 12.73 21.25 4.74
N ASN A 20 13.66 21.93 4.06
CA ASN A 20 15.08 21.60 4.11
C ASN A 20 15.67 21.88 5.51
N ALA A 21 15.34 23.03 6.10
CA ALA A 21 15.74 23.39 7.46
C ALA A 21 15.21 22.40 8.50
N MET A 22 13.93 22.03 8.42
CA MET A 22 13.35 21.05 9.35
C MET A 22 13.93 19.64 9.20
N LYS A 23 14.38 19.26 7.99
CA LYS A 23 14.99 17.95 7.72
C LYS A 23 16.48 17.89 8.12
N TYR A 24 17.23 18.97 7.92
CA TYR A 24 18.70 18.98 8.05
C TYR A 24 19.23 19.94 9.11
N GLY A 25 18.37 20.64 9.85
CA GLY A 25 18.70 21.64 10.86
C GLY A 25 18.97 23.04 10.29
N LYS A 26 19.35 23.15 9.00
CA LYS A 26 19.50 24.41 8.26
C LYS A 26 19.10 24.22 6.80
N ALA A 27 18.48 25.24 6.22
CA ALA A 27 18.21 25.31 4.80
C ALA A 27 19.50 25.57 4.01
N ARG A 28 19.62 24.93 2.84
CA ARG A 28 20.71 25.14 1.87
C ARG A 28 20.13 25.58 0.52
N VAL A 29 20.86 26.46 -0.16
CA VAL A 29 20.44 27.03 -1.45
C VAL A 29 20.33 25.96 -2.54
N GLU A 30 21.34 25.10 -2.72
CA GLU A 30 21.37 24.12 -3.82
C GLU A 30 20.20 23.13 -3.81
N PRO A 31 19.82 22.49 -2.68
CA PRO A 31 18.64 21.62 -2.62
C PRO A 31 17.32 22.33 -2.91
N VAL A 32 17.17 23.58 -2.44
CA VAL A 32 15.97 24.39 -2.66
C VAL A 32 15.87 24.79 -4.14
N MET A 33 16.99 25.21 -4.73
CA MET A 33 17.10 25.50 -6.16
C MET A 33 16.75 24.27 -7.01
N ALA A 34 17.27 23.09 -6.67
CA ALA A 34 16.98 21.87 -7.41
C ALA A 34 15.47 21.53 -7.42
N LYS A 35 14.77 21.75 -6.30
CA LYS A 35 13.32 21.52 -6.20
C LYS A 35 12.51 22.54 -7.01
N ILE A 36 12.87 23.83 -6.92
CA ILE A 36 12.23 24.88 -7.71
C ILE A 36 12.44 24.62 -9.21
N MET A 37 13.65 24.26 -9.64
CA MET A 37 13.95 23.98 -11.05
C MET A 37 13.28 22.71 -11.60
N ALA A 38 12.89 21.79 -10.72
CA ALA A 38 12.11 20.61 -11.08
C ALA A 38 10.61 20.96 -11.26
N GLU A 39 10.08 21.85 -10.42
CA GLU A 39 8.67 22.25 -10.44
C GLU A 39 8.36 23.37 -11.45
N LEU A 40 9.36 24.20 -11.74
CA LEU A 40 9.30 25.35 -12.65
C LEU A 40 10.35 25.24 -13.78
N PRO A 41 10.32 24.17 -14.60
CA PRO A 41 11.32 23.93 -15.64
C PRO A 41 11.38 25.05 -16.70
N GLU A 42 10.28 25.77 -16.92
CA GLU A 42 10.18 26.89 -17.85
C GLU A 42 11.03 28.11 -17.43
N TYR A 43 11.41 28.21 -16.15
CA TYR A 43 12.20 29.33 -15.62
C TYR A 43 13.71 29.05 -15.54
N ARG A 44 14.22 27.96 -16.13
CA ARG A 44 15.66 27.65 -16.16
C ARG A 44 16.50 28.77 -16.79
N GLY A 45 15.95 29.50 -17.75
CA GLY A 45 16.60 30.67 -18.35
C GLY A 45 16.79 31.86 -17.40
N LYS A 46 16.10 31.88 -16.24
CA LYS A 46 16.18 32.92 -15.20
C LYS A 46 16.85 32.41 -13.91
N ALA A 47 17.66 31.35 -13.98
CA ALA A 47 18.22 30.69 -12.81
C ALA A 47 19.05 31.61 -11.88
N SER A 48 19.75 32.60 -12.43
CA SER A 48 20.53 33.58 -11.66
C SER A 48 19.65 34.53 -10.85
N GLU A 49 18.50 34.95 -11.38
CA GLU A 49 17.51 35.80 -10.69
C GLU A 49 16.81 35.01 -9.57
N ILE A 50 16.42 33.76 -9.86
CA ILE A 50 15.81 32.85 -8.87
C ILE A 50 16.79 32.53 -7.74
N LYS A 51 18.07 32.32 -8.05
CA LYS A 51 19.10 32.03 -7.05
C LYS A 51 19.19 33.12 -5.99
N ARG A 52 19.13 34.40 -6.39
CA ARG A 52 19.13 35.54 -5.45
C ARG A 52 17.93 35.52 -4.51
N ILE A 53 16.75 35.20 -5.03
CA ILE A 53 15.52 35.07 -4.22
C ILE A 53 15.66 33.90 -3.22
N VAL A 54 16.18 32.77 -3.68
CA VAL A 54 16.39 31.60 -2.83
C VAL A 54 17.44 31.87 -1.75
N GLU A 55 18.53 32.55 -2.06
CA GLU A 55 19.56 32.96 -1.08
C GLU A 55 18.94 33.78 0.06
N GLN A 56 18.14 34.80 -0.27
CA GLN A 56 17.45 35.63 0.72
C GLN A 56 16.48 34.83 1.59
N ILE A 57 15.73 33.90 0.99
CA ILE A 57 14.76 33.09 1.73
C ILE A 57 15.45 32.05 2.60
N VAL A 58 16.52 31.41 2.12
CA VAL A 58 17.31 30.46 2.89
C VAL A 58 17.94 31.13 4.10
N GLU A 59 18.47 32.35 3.93
CA GLU A 59 18.98 33.15 5.04
C GLU A 59 17.89 33.48 6.06
N ARG A 60 16.73 33.95 5.59
CA ARG A 60 15.57 34.24 6.45
C ARG A 60 15.13 33.01 7.25
N VAL A 61 15.00 31.85 6.59
CA VAL A 61 14.60 30.59 7.23
C VAL A 61 15.63 30.11 8.24
N ASN A 62 16.92 30.28 7.96
CA ASN A 62 17.99 29.89 8.88
C ASN A 62 18.08 30.78 10.14
N ASN A 63 17.46 31.95 10.11
CA ASN A 63 17.36 32.89 11.24
C ASN A 63 16.01 32.82 11.98
N MET A 64 15.12 31.89 11.61
CA MET A 64 13.83 31.67 12.28
C MET A 64 13.96 30.66 13.42
N GLU A 65 13.14 30.84 14.46
CA GLU A 65 13.01 29.86 15.53
C GLU A 65 12.25 28.63 15.05
N LYS A 66 12.49 27.49 15.70
CA LYS A 66 11.89 26.21 15.30
C LYS A 66 10.35 26.25 15.36
N SER A 67 9.76 26.96 16.32
CA SER A 67 8.30 27.16 16.42
C SER A 67 7.72 27.88 15.21
N ASP A 68 8.44 28.87 14.66
CA ASP A 68 7.99 29.63 13.49
C ASP A 68 8.03 28.76 12.24
N LEU A 69 9.06 27.91 12.11
CA LEU A 69 9.17 26.94 11.02
C LEU A 69 8.02 25.91 11.07
N GLU A 70 7.65 25.46 12.26
CA GLU A 70 6.52 24.54 12.49
C GLU A 70 5.18 25.18 12.10
N ASP A 71 4.96 26.45 12.47
CA ASP A 71 3.77 27.22 12.09
C ASP A 71 3.68 27.45 10.57
N ILE A 72 4.80 27.75 9.91
CA ILE A 72 4.85 27.92 8.45
C ILE A 72 4.52 26.61 7.74
N ILE A 73 5.05 25.48 8.19
CA ILE A 73 4.74 24.16 7.62
C ILE A 73 3.28 23.78 7.80
N SER A 74 2.73 24.06 8.99
CA SER A 74 1.32 23.84 9.31
C SER A 74 0.41 24.60 8.36
N LYS A 75 0.71 25.89 8.12
CA LYS A 75 -0.04 26.74 7.17
C LYS A 75 0.13 26.31 5.71
N LEU A 76 1.29 25.77 5.34
CA LEU A 76 1.58 25.28 3.99
C LEU A 76 1.02 23.87 3.71
N GLY A 77 0.44 23.19 4.71
CA GLY A 77 -0.14 21.85 4.55
C GLY A 77 0.88 20.76 4.19
N VAL A 78 2.15 20.95 4.55
CA VAL A 78 3.24 20.05 4.17
C VAL A 78 3.50 19.01 5.26
N THR A 79 3.48 17.73 4.92
CA THR A 79 3.95 16.66 5.81
C THR A 79 5.48 16.52 5.71
N LEU A 80 6.20 16.75 6.80
CA LEU A 80 7.65 16.51 6.85
C LEU A 80 7.97 15.01 6.93
N GLU A 81 8.88 14.54 6.08
CA GLU A 81 9.57 13.27 6.28
C GLU A 81 10.40 13.34 7.57
N ARG A 82 9.95 12.67 8.64
CA ARG A 82 10.75 12.54 9.87
C ARG A 82 12.05 11.79 9.57
N LYS A 83 13.18 12.36 9.99
CA LYS A 83 14.46 11.62 10.07
C LYS A 83 14.24 10.35 10.90
N LYS A 84 14.62 9.20 10.34
CA LYS A 84 14.73 7.96 11.12
C LYS A 84 15.76 8.20 12.24
N PRO A 85 15.45 7.89 13.51
CA PRO A 85 16.51 7.73 14.50
C PRO A 85 17.46 6.64 13.99
N GLU A 86 18.77 6.88 14.07
CA GLU A 86 19.74 5.81 13.94
C GLU A 86 19.61 4.92 15.19
N GLY A 87 19.04 3.73 14.98
CA GLY A 87 18.70 2.75 16.02
C GLY A 87 17.44 1.98 15.64
N GLU A 88 17.36 0.68 15.96
CA GLU A 88 16.12 -0.08 15.83
C GLU A 88 15.02 0.60 16.67
N ARG A 89 13.92 0.98 16.01
CA ARG A 89 12.77 1.56 16.70
C ARG A 89 12.24 0.53 17.70
N LYS A 90 12.36 0.82 19.00
CA LYS A 90 11.71 0.02 20.04
C LYS A 90 10.19 0.22 19.92
N TRP A 91 9.48 -0.87 19.66
CA TRP A 91 8.01 -0.88 19.67
C TRP A 91 7.52 -0.61 21.11
N PRO A 92 6.46 0.18 21.31
CA PRO A 92 5.91 0.45 22.63
C PRO A 92 5.53 -0.85 23.34
N GLU A 93 5.84 -0.96 24.63
CA GLU A 93 5.48 -2.14 25.42
C GLU A 93 3.96 -2.29 25.56
N LEU A 94 3.52 -3.55 25.64
CA LEU A 94 2.12 -3.88 25.85
C LEU A 94 1.84 -3.94 27.35
N LYS A 95 0.79 -3.22 27.77
CA LYS A 95 0.32 -3.26 29.15
C LYS A 95 -0.15 -4.68 29.48
N ASN A 96 0.24 -5.21 30.65
CA ASN A 96 -0.15 -6.55 31.10
C ASN A 96 0.34 -7.70 30.18
N ALA A 97 1.38 -7.45 29.38
CA ALA A 97 1.98 -8.49 28.55
C ALA A 97 3.06 -9.28 29.30
N GLN A 98 3.07 -10.58 29.08
CA GLN A 98 4.11 -11.49 29.53
C GLN A 98 4.66 -12.25 28.34
N LEU A 99 5.98 -12.41 28.30
CA LEU A 99 6.65 -13.16 27.23
C LEU A 99 6.11 -14.59 27.17
N GLY A 100 5.80 -15.08 25.97
CA GLY A 100 5.21 -16.40 25.74
C GLY A 100 3.69 -16.48 25.91
N LEU A 101 3.05 -15.51 26.57
CA LEU A 101 1.61 -15.54 26.89
C LEU A 101 0.78 -14.57 26.06
N VAL A 102 1.40 -13.68 25.30
CA VAL A 102 0.68 -12.75 24.42
C VAL A 102 -0.01 -13.53 23.31
N VAL A 103 -1.33 -13.41 23.22
CA VAL A 103 -2.13 -13.86 22.09
C VAL A 103 -2.75 -12.65 21.42
N THR A 104 -2.48 -12.49 20.13
CA THR A 104 -3.07 -11.47 19.26
C THR A 104 -3.72 -12.13 18.05
N ARG A 105 -4.43 -11.35 17.24
CA ARG A 105 -5.12 -11.83 16.04
C ARG A 105 -5.33 -10.73 15.03
N VAL A 106 -5.42 -11.13 13.77
CA VAL A 106 -6.12 -10.38 12.72
C VAL A 106 -7.48 -11.02 12.51
N ALA A 107 -8.52 -10.19 12.35
CA ALA A 107 -9.89 -10.65 12.21
C ALA A 107 -10.55 -10.04 10.97
N PRO A 108 -10.23 -10.49 9.73
CA PRO A 108 -10.81 -9.93 8.53
C PRO A 108 -12.20 -10.50 8.23
N GLU A 109 -13.12 -9.64 7.78
CA GLU A 109 -14.37 -10.07 7.15
C GLU A 109 -14.06 -10.53 5.70
N PRO A 110 -14.46 -11.75 5.29
CA PRO A 110 -14.17 -12.28 3.96
C PRO A 110 -15.14 -11.74 2.91
N ASN A 111 -15.16 -10.42 2.72
CA ASN A 111 -16.08 -9.68 1.82
C ASN A 111 -15.37 -8.84 0.75
N GLY A 112 -14.10 -9.10 0.49
CA GLY A 112 -13.34 -8.48 -0.59
C GLY A 112 -11.83 -8.60 -0.39
N TYR A 113 -11.09 -8.24 -1.44
CA TYR A 113 -9.64 -8.38 -1.47
C TYR A 113 -8.92 -7.47 -0.46
N PRO A 114 -7.87 -7.98 0.21
CA PRO A 114 -7.00 -7.18 1.07
C PRO A 114 -6.43 -5.94 0.39
N THR A 115 -6.23 -4.91 1.19
CA THR A 115 -5.64 -3.63 0.78
C THR A 115 -4.47 -3.28 1.69
N LEU A 116 -3.72 -2.24 1.33
CA LEU A 116 -2.63 -1.74 2.16
C LEU A 116 -3.09 -1.38 3.60
N GLY A 117 -4.35 -0.96 3.78
CA GLY A 117 -4.93 -0.75 5.12
C GLY A 117 -5.02 -2.05 5.94
N HIS A 118 -5.40 -3.15 5.29
CA HIS A 118 -5.42 -4.48 5.92
C HIS A 118 -4.00 -4.95 6.28
N ALA A 119 -2.99 -4.59 5.48
CA ALA A 119 -1.60 -4.92 5.80
C ALA A 119 -1.16 -4.34 7.16
N LYS A 120 -1.57 -3.10 7.50
CA LYS A 120 -1.32 -2.55 8.85
C LYS A 120 -2.04 -3.35 9.94
N GLY A 121 -3.32 -3.66 9.72
CA GLY A 121 -4.13 -4.43 10.66
C GLY A 121 -3.63 -5.87 10.85
N LEU A 122 -2.95 -6.43 9.87
CA LEU A 122 -2.26 -7.71 9.91
C LEU A 122 -0.91 -7.62 10.64
N LEU A 123 -0.04 -6.71 10.20
CA LEU A 123 1.35 -6.67 10.64
C LEU A 123 1.50 -6.18 12.08
N VAL A 124 0.69 -5.22 12.53
CA VAL A 124 0.79 -4.71 13.91
C VAL A 124 0.58 -5.82 14.96
N PRO A 125 -0.54 -6.57 14.96
CA PRO A 125 -0.71 -7.67 15.91
C PRO A 125 0.32 -8.79 15.70
N PHE A 126 0.64 -9.14 14.44
CA PHE A 126 1.65 -10.15 14.15
C PHE A 126 3.02 -9.82 14.74
N ILE A 127 3.53 -8.60 14.50
CA ILE A 127 4.82 -8.15 15.02
C ILE A 127 4.83 -8.21 16.54
N TYR A 128 3.74 -7.78 17.21
CA TYR A 128 3.62 -7.89 18.66
C TYR A 128 3.63 -9.34 19.15
N ALA A 129 2.91 -10.25 18.50
CA ALA A 129 2.97 -11.66 18.85
C ALA A 129 4.41 -12.20 18.75
N ARG A 130 5.12 -11.86 17.67
CA ARG A 130 6.49 -12.36 17.45
C ARG A 130 7.51 -11.76 18.41
N ILE A 131 7.46 -10.44 18.68
CA ILE A 131 8.30 -9.77 19.70
C ILE A 131 8.11 -10.42 21.07
N TYR A 132 6.87 -10.73 21.44
CA TYR A 132 6.54 -11.32 22.74
C TYR A 132 6.60 -12.86 22.73
N LYS A 133 7.11 -13.51 21.67
CA LYS A 133 7.16 -14.98 21.53
C LYS A 133 5.80 -15.65 21.81
N GLY A 134 4.73 -14.96 21.47
CA GLY A 134 3.34 -15.35 21.69
C GLY A 134 2.68 -15.90 20.43
N LYS A 135 1.35 -16.06 20.49
CA LYS A 135 0.52 -16.59 19.40
C LYS A 135 -0.12 -15.49 18.57
N PHE A 136 -0.23 -15.72 17.28
CA PHE A 136 -0.92 -14.89 16.31
C PHE A 136 -2.00 -15.70 15.58
N LEU A 137 -3.26 -15.30 15.71
CA LEU A 137 -4.40 -16.01 15.13
C LEU A 137 -4.91 -15.30 13.87
N LEU A 138 -5.35 -16.08 12.87
CA LEU A 138 -6.17 -15.60 11.76
C LEU A 138 -7.62 -16.01 12.03
N ARG A 139 -8.51 -15.04 12.28
CA ARG A 139 -9.95 -15.32 12.49
C ARG A 139 -10.80 -14.73 11.38
N PHE A 140 -11.46 -15.56 10.58
CA PHE A 140 -12.44 -15.06 9.62
C PHE A 140 -13.72 -14.65 10.36
N GLU A 141 -14.05 -13.36 10.28
CA GLU A 141 -15.30 -12.80 10.83
C GLU A 141 -16.42 -12.96 9.81
N ASP A 142 -16.99 -14.16 9.76
CA ASP A 142 -17.97 -14.57 8.75
C ASP A 142 -19.41 -14.57 9.31
N THR A 143 -19.87 -13.42 9.81
CA THR A 143 -21.20 -13.27 10.43
C THR A 143 -22.18 -12.47 9.58
N ASN A 144 -21.82 -12.20 8.33
CA ASN A 144 -22.61 -11.47 7.34
C ASN A 144 -22.65 -12.22 5.99
N PRO A 145 -23.46 -13.29 5.89
CA PRO A 145 -23.46 -14.19 4.73
C PRO A 145 -23.79 -13.50 3.39
N ARG A 146 -24.41 -12.31 3.40
CA ARG A 146 -24.79 -11.56 2.20
C ARG A 146 -23.59 -11.15 1.34
N VAL A 147 -22.49 -10.74 1.97
CA VAL A 147 -21.34 -10.11 1.29
C VAL A 147 -20.12 -11.02 1.24
N GLU A 148 -20.14 -12.10 1.99
CA GLU A 148 -19.03 -13.03 2.10
C GLU A 148 -19.01 -14.03 0.96
N ARG A 149 -17.82 -14.40 0.49
CA ARG A 149 -17.65 -15.35 -0.62
C ARG A 149 -16.41 -16.21 -0.38
N LYS A 150 -16.45 -17.49 -0.80
CA LYS A 150 -15.31 -18.42 -0.66
C LYS A 150 -14.01 -17.86 -1.24
N GLU A 151 -14.09 -17.20 -2.40
CA GLU A 151 -12.95 -16.55 -3.06
C GLU A 151 -12.18 -15.57 -2.15
N PHE A 152 -12.87 -14.89 -1.23
CA PHE A 152 -12.24 -13.92 -0.35
C PHE A 152 -11.51 -14.60 0.81
N TYR A 153 -11.93 -15.78 1.25
CA TYR A 153 -11.18 -16.56 2.23
C TYR A 153 -9.83 -16.96 1.62
N ASP A 154 -9.86 -17.51 0.41
CA ASP A 154 -8.65 -17.99 -0.27
C ASP A 154 -7.69 -16.83 -0.56
N ALA A 155 -8.21 -15.71 -1.07
CA ALA A 155 -7.41 -14.51 -1.31
C ALA A 155 -6.81 -13.91 -0.03
N ILE A 156 -7.56 -13.86 1.07
CA ILE A 156 -7.04 -13.39 2.36
C ILE A 156 -5.91 -14.31 2.85
N ARG A 157 -6.10 -15.64 2.80
CA ARG A 157 -5.05 -16.59 3.20
C ARG A 157 -3.77 -16.39 2.40
N GLU A 158 -3.88 -16.35 1.08
CA GLU A 158 -2.73 -16.21 0.18
C GLU A 158 -2.01 -14.87 0.39
N GLU A 159 -2.74 -13.77 0.37
CA GLU A 159 -2.16 -12.43 0.43
C GLU A 159 -1.61 -12.09 1.82
N PHE A 160 -2.27 -12.54 2.90
CA PHE A 160 -1.74 -12.38 4.26
C PHE A 160 -0.51 -13.24 4.46
N LYS A 161 -0.53 -14.51 4.02
CA LYS A 161 0.64 -15.39 4.10
C LYS A 161 1.85 -14.77 3.39
N ALA A 162 1.67 -14.24 2.18
CA ALA A 162 2.75 -13.58 1.45
C ALA A 162 3.37 -12.40 2.25
N ILE A 163 2.55 -11.58 2.91
CA ILE A 163 3.02 -10.50 3.79
C ILE A 163 3.77 -11.03 5.00
N LEU A 164 3.23 -12.03 5.69
CA LEU A 164 3.85 -12.59 6.90
C LEU A 164 5.19 -13.29 6.60
N GLU A 165 5.28 -14.02 5.50
CA GLU A 165 6.56 -14.60 5.04
C GLU A 165 7.55 -13.50 4.62
N GLY A 166 7.06 -12.40 4.04
CA GLY A 166 7.87 -11.21 3.78
C GLY A 166 8.42 -10.58 5.07
N ALA A 167 7.60 -10.51 6.12
CA ALA A 167 8.02 -10.04 7.43
C ALA A 167 9.06 -10.98 8.07
N GLU A 168 8.93 -12.29 7.91
CA GLU A 168 9.95 -13.25 8.35
C GLU A 168 11.28 -13.02 7.63
N ARG A 169 11.27 -12.94 6.30
CA ARG A 169 12.50 -12.76 5.49
C ARG A 169 13.22 -11.43 5.77
N GLU A 170 12.47 -10.35 5.97
CA GLU A 170 13.01 -8.99 6.10
C GLU A 170 13.25 -8.56 7.56
N LEU A 171 12.46 -9.06 8.52
CA LEU A 171 12.50 -8.64 9.92
C LEU A 171 12.97 -9.75 10.87
N GLY A 172 13.15 -10.98 10.38
CA GLY A 172 13.49 -12.14 11.22
C GLY A 172 12.36 -12.57 12.17
N LEU A 173 11.11 -12.14 11.90
CA LEU A 173 9.95 -12.43 12.74
C LEU A 173 9.34 -13.78 12.34
N SER A 174 9.90 -14.87 12.87
CA SER A 174 9.50 -16.25 12.58
C SER A 174 8.56 -16.84 13.65
N PRO A 175 7.60 -17.71 13.27
CA PRO A 175 7.28 -18.11 11.90
C PRO A 175 6.44 -17.05 11.17
N GLY A 176 6.67 -16.90 9.86
CA GLY A 176 5.98 -16.00 8.93
C GLY A 176 4.58 -16.46 8.53
N ILE A 177 3.81 -16.99 9.48
CA ILE A 177 2.44 -17.47 9.29
C ILE A 177 1.64 -17.27 10.58
N TRP A 178 0.32 -17.42 10.54
CA TRP A 178 -0.51 -17.52 11.74
C TRP A 178 -0.37 -18.90 12.41
N ASP A 179 -0.52 -18.91 13.73
CA ASP A 179 -0.39 -20.11 14.56
C ASP A 179 -1.68 -20.96 14.57
N GLU A 180 -2.83 -20.32 14.32
CA GLU A 180 -4.14 -20.98 14.25
C GLU A 180 -5.09 -20.20 13.34
N GLU A 181 -5.91 -20.93 12.57
CA GLU A 181 -6.98 -20.37 11.76
C GLU A 181 -8.34 -20.68 12.39
N ILE A 182 -9.19 -19.66 12.52
CA ILE A 182 -10.50 -19.75 13.17
C ILE A 182 -11.58 -19.25 12.22
N ILE A 183 -12.63 -20.04 12.04
CA ILE A 183 -13.85 -19.65 11.34
C ILE A 183 -14.91 -19.30 12.39
N GLU A 184 -15.33 -18.04 12.45
CA GLU A 184 -16.22 -17.54 13.51
C GLU A 184 -17.60 -18.19 13.46
N SER A 185 -18.12 -18.47 12.27
CA SER A 185 -19.42 -19.13 12.06
C SER A 185 -19.49 -20.55 12.64
N ASN A 186 -18.36 -21.23 12.86
CA ASN A 186 -18.33 -22.52 13.56
C ASN A 186 -18.75 -22.41 15.03
N TYR A 187 -18.68 -21.20 15.61
CA TYR A 187 -18.99 -20.93 17.01
C TYR A 187 -20.41 -20.36 17.22
N LEU A 188 -21.25 -20.31 16.17
CA LEU A 188 -22.64 -19.86 16.28
C LEU A 188 -23.45 -20.59 17.35
N PRO A 189 -23.39 -21.93 17.50
CA PRO A 189 -24.11 -22.61 18.58
C PRO A 189 -23.69 -22.12 19.98
N TYR A 190 -22.39 -21.89 20.19
CA TYR A 190 -21.89 -21.35 21.45
C TYR A 190 -22.39 -19.91 21.68
N MET A 191 -22.34 -19.08 20.63
CA MET A 191 -22.85 -17.72 20.68
C MET A 191 -24.36 -17.65 20.95
N TYR A 192 -25.15 -18.61 20.45
CA TYR A 192 -26.57 -18.73 20.79
C TYR A 192 -26.79 -19.08 22.26
N SER A 193 -26.02 -20.00 22.83
CA SER A 193 -26.14 -20.33 24.26
C SER A 193 -25.84 -19.13 25.16
N LEU A 194 -24.92 -18.24 24.74
CA LEU A 194 -24.65 -16.99 25.44
C LEU A 194 -25.75 -15.95 25.26
N ALA A 195 -26.40 -15.92 24.09
CA ALA A 195 -27.58 -15.09 23.86
C ALA A 195 -28.74 -15.50 24.78
N GLU A 196 -28.99 -16.80 24.89
CA GLU A 196 -30.01 -17.38 25.79
C GLU A 196 -29.70 -17.04 27.25
N LYS A 197 -28.44 -17.19 27.68
CA LYS A 197 -27.99 -16.78 29.03
C LYS A 197 -28.29 -15.30 29.33
N LEU A 198 -28.07 -14.39 28.38
CA LEU A 198 -28.41 -12.97 28.56
C LEU A 198 -29.92 -12.76 28.68
N ILE A 199 -30.74 -13.51 27.94
CA ILE A 199 -32.20 -13.45 28.04
C ILE A 199 -32.65 -13.94 29.43
N GLU A 200 -32.13 -15.09 29.89
CA GLU A 200 -32.43 -15.67 31.21
C GLU A 200 -32.06 -14.73 32.36
N GLN A 201 -30.97 -13.98 32.23
CA GLN A 201 -30.55 -12.97 33.19
C GLN A 201 -31.40 -11.69 33.15
N GLY A 202 -32.32 -11.55 32.18
CA GLY A 202 -33.07 -10.32 31.93
C GLY A 202 -32.25 -9.20 31.28
N ASP A 203 -31.05 -9.54 30.81
CA ASP A 203 -30.02 -8.65 30.26
C ASP A 203 -30.08 -8.51 28.73
N ALA A 204 -30.96 -9.25 28.06
CA ALA A 204 -31.29 -9.06 26.66
C ALA A 204 -32.80 -9.22 26.42
N TYR A 205 -33.28 -8.64 25.33
CA TYR A 205 -34.69 -8.75 24.93
C TYR A 205 -34.82 -8.70 23.41
N VAL A 206 -35.84 -9.35 22.86
CA VAL A 206 -36.15 -9.33 21.42
C VAL A 206 -36.99 -8.11 21.12
N CYS A 207 -36.57 -7.33 20.12
CA CYS A 207 -37.29 -6.15 19.66
C CYS A 207 -37.76 -6.34 18.22
N THR A 208 -39.07 -6.21 18.02
CA THR A 208 -39.73 -6.29 16.71
C THR A 208 -40.12 -4.93 16.14
N CYS A 209 -39.59 -3.84 16.72
CA CYS A 209 -39.75 -2.52 16.12
C CYS A 209 -38.99 -2.44 14.79
N ASP A 210 -39.57 -1.74 13.81
CA ASP A 210 -38.87 -1.45 12.56
C ASP A 210 -37.63 -0.57 12.79
N ALA A 211 -36.68 -0.63 11.86
CA ALA A 211 -35.40 0.05 11.98
C ALA A 211 -35.52 1.58 12.15
N ARG A 212 -36.56 2.23 11.59
CA ARG A 212 -36.78 3.68 11.75
C ARG A 212 -37.25 4.00 13.16
N LYS A 213 -38.22 3.25 13.69
CA LYS A 213 -38.68 3.38 15.09
C LYS A 213 -37.52 3.15 16.07
N VAL A 214 -36.74 2.09 15.88
CA VAL A 214 -35.55 1.81 16.70
C VAL A 214 -34.56 2.99 16.69
N ARG A 215 -34.22 3.52 15.51
CA ARG A 215 -33.27 4.64 15.39
C ARG A 215 -33.76 5.89 16.10
N LYS A 216 -35.05 6.22 15.97
CA LYS A 216 -35.69 7.36 16.64
C LYS A 216 -35.62 7.20 18.16
N LEU A 217 -36.11 6.07 18.67
CA LEU A 217 -36.15 5.79 20.10
C LEU A 217 -34.75 5.83 20.74
N ARG A 218 -33.73 5.25 20.09
CA ARG A 218 -32.34 5.32 20.55
C ARG A 218 -31.79 6.75 20.55
N ALA A 219 -32.13 7.56 19.55
CA ALA A 219 -31.69 8.96 19.49
C ALA A 219 -32.30 9.79 20.63
N GLU A 220 -33.56 9.54 20.95
CA GLU A 220 -34.33 10.22 21.99
C GLU A 220 -34.12 9.63 23.40
N GLY A 221 -33.47 8.46 23.52
CA GLY A 221 -33.26 7.77 24.81
C GLY A 221 -34.51 7.11 25.37
N ILE A 222 -35.50 6.82 24.52
CA ILE A 222 -36.80 6.28 24.91
C ILE A 222 -36.80 4.75 24.78
N GLU A 223 -37.20 4.05 25.83
CA GLU A 223 -37.36 2.60 25.81
C GLU A 223 -38.48 2.15 24.86
N CYS A 224 -38.25 1.11 24.05
CA CYS A 224 -39.33 0.50 23.30
C CYS A 224 -40.18 -0.42 24.18
N GLU A 225 -41.46 -0.62 23.84
CA GLU A 225 -42.40 -1.47 24.59
C GLU A 225 -41.88 -2.89 24.86
N HIS A 226 -41.18 -3.48 23.89
CA HIS A 226 -40.59 -4.82 23.98
C HIS A 226 -39.51 -4.96 25.07
N ARG A 227 -38.93 -3.85 25.56
CA ARG A 227 -37.90 -3.89 26.62
C ARG A 227 -38.45 -4.45 27.93
N ARG A 228 -39.77 -4.38 28.11
CA ARG A 228 -40.52 -4.88 29.29
C ARG A 228 -41.07 -6.29 29.11
N ASN A 229 -40.78 -6.97 27.99
CA ASN A 229 -41.15 -8.37 27.80
C ASN A 229 -40.60 -9.23 28.95
N SER A 230 -41.36 -10.24 29.37
CA SER A 230 -40.88 -11.23 30.34
C SER A 230 -39.74 -12.06 29.75
N ILE A 231 -39.02 -12.79 30.60
CA ILE A 231 -37.92 -13.67 30.18
C ILE A 231 -38.46 -14.75 29.23
N GLU A 232 -39.59 -15.36 29.58
CA GLU A 232 -40.25 -16.42 28.82
C GLU A 232 -40.64 -15.90 27.43
N ARG A 233 -41.26 -14.72 27.36
CA ARG A 233 -41.66 -14.13 26.08
C ARG A 233 -40.46 -13.81 25.17
N ASN A 234 -39.35 -13.35 25.75
CA ASN A 234 -38.13 -13.10 24.98
C ASN A 234 -37.50 -14.41 24.48
N MET A 235 -37.55 -15.48 25.28
CA MET A 235 -37.05 -16.79 24.88
C MET A 235 -37.89 -17.41 23.75
N GLU A 236 -39.22 -17.30 23.83
CA GLU A 236 -40.12 -17.68 22.74
C GLU A 236 -39.77 -16.96 21.44
N LEU A 237 -39.69 -15.63 21.48
CA LEU A 237 -39.35 -14.81 20.32
C LEU A 237 -37.95 -15.12 19.78
N TRP A 238 -36.98 -15.41 20.64
CA TRP A 238 -35.63 -15.82 20.24
C TRP A 238 -35.66 -17.14 19.46
N HIS A 239 -36.40 -18.14 19.94
CA HIS A 239 -36.57 -19.39 19.21
C HIS A 239 -37.36 -19.21 17.90
N GLU A 240 -38.36 -18.32 17.86
CA GLU A 240 -39.03 -17.96 16.61
C GLU A 240 -38.06 -17.33 15.59
N MET A 241 -37.13 -16.46 16.04
CA MET A 241 -36.07 -15.91 15.18
C MET A 241 -35.20 -17.04 14.60
N ILE A 242 -34.79 -18.02 15.41
CA ILE A 242 -33.93 -19.14 14.97
C ILE A 242 -34.68 -20.07 14.01
N ASN A 243 -35.93 -20.42 14.35
CA ASN A 243 -36.68 -21.49 13.68
C ASN A 243 -37.42 -21.06 12.42
N GLY A 244 -37.42 -19.77 12.06
CA GLY A 244 -38.10 -19.30 10.85
C GLY A 244 -39.44 -18.59 11.07
N GLY A 245 -39.86 -18.39 12.33
CA GLY A 245 -41.15 -17.79 12.66
C GLY A 245 -41.24 -16.28 12.39
N ILE A 246 -40.11 -15.58 12.39
CA ILE A 246 -40.03 -14.14 12.13
C ILE A 246 -39.22 -13.86 10.85
N PRO A 247 -39.71 -13.01 9.92
CA PRO A 247 -38.99 -12.60 8.71
C PRO A 247 -37.72 -11.77 8.98
N GLU A 248 -36.85 -11.67 7.96
CA GLU A 248 -35.69 -10.78 8.04
C GLU A 248 -36.07 -9.32 8.23
N GLY A 249 -35.32 -8.64 9.11
CA GLY A 249 -35.52 -7.22 9.40
C GLY A 249 -36.64 -6.92 10.39
N GLU A 250 -37.46 -7.92 10.73
CA GLU A 250 -38.60 -7.78 11.65
C GLU A 250 -38.25 -8.06 13.12
N ALA A 251 -37.06 -8.60 13.43
CA ALA A 251 -36.61 -8.78 14.81
C ALA A 251 -35.09 -8.66 14.97
N HIS A 252 -34.70 -8.15 16.15
CA HIS A 252 -33.32 -8.09 16.61
C HIS A 252 -33.27 -8.45 18.10
N LEU A 253 -32.29 -9.27 18.50
CA LEU A 253 -31.96 -9.40 19.91
C LEU A 253 -31.12 -8.19 20.32
N ARG A 254 -31.51 -7.51 21.39
CA ARG A 254 -30.84 -6.31 21.89
C ARG A 254 -30.30 -6.54 23.29
N LEU A 255 -29.09 -6.05 23.55
CA LEU A 255 -28.54 -6.01 24.89
C LEU A 255 -29.27 -4.93 25.69
N LYS A 256 -29.72 -5.26 26.90
CA LYS A 256 -30.34 -4.32 27.82
C LYS A 256 -29.25 -3.59 28.60
N THR A 257 -29.23 -2.29 28.43
CA THR A 257 -28.22 -1.35 28.93
C THR A 257 -28.95 -0.08 29.41
N ASP A 258 -28.30 1.08 29.33
CA ASP A 258 -28.89 2.37 29.68
C ASP A 258 -29.30 3.15 28.41
N MET A 259 -30.59 3.41 28.27
CA MET A 259 -31.12 4.19 27.15
C MET A 259 -30.78 5.69 27.23
N ASN A 260 -30.44 6.19 28.42
CA ASN A 260 -30.00 7.57 28.62
C ASN A 260 -28.46 7.73 28.58
N HIS A 261 -27.74 6.66 28.27
CA HIS A 261 -26.28 6.67 28.27
C HIS A 261 -25.71 7.76 27.33
N PRO A 262 -24.66 8.51 27.74
CA PRO A 262 -24.05 9.56 26.92
C PRO A 262 -23.43 8.99 25.64
N ASN A 263 -22.81 7.80 25.73
CA ASN A 263 -22.39 7.05 24.56
C ASN A 263 -23.61 6.42 23.87
N ARG A 264 -23.95 6.90 22.67
CA ARG A 264 -25.13 6.43 21.92
C ARG A 264 -25.05 4.97 21.48
N THR A 265 -23.84 4.41 21.34
CA THR A 265 -23.67 2.98 21.00
C THR A 265 -24.18 2.08 22.12
N MET A 266 -24.04 2.53 23.38
CA MET A 266 -24.53 1.87 24.58
C MET A 266 -26.05 1.90 24.75
N ARG A 267 -26.81 2.62 23.91
CA ARG A 267 -28.27 2.67 24.05
C ARG A 267 -28.91 1.44 23.42
N ASP A 268 -29.04 0.39 24.22
CA ASP A 268 -29.55 -0.95 23.89
C ASP A 268 -29.07 -1.44 22.51
N PRO A 269 -27.76 -1.70 22.32
CA PRO A 269 -27.25 -2.14 21.03
C PRO A 269 -27.85 -3.48 20.60
N GLY A 270 -28.07 -3.64 19.29
CA GLY A 270 -28.44 -4.94 18.72
C GLY A 270 -27.25 -5.91 18.79
N ILE A 271 -27.48 -7.12 19.28
CA ILE A 271 -26.47 -8.17 19.44
C ILE A 271 -26.69 -9.36 18.50
N PHE A 272 -27.92 -9.57 18.00
CA PHE A 272 -28.20 -10.50 16.90
C PHE A 272 -29.25 -9.93 15.96
N ARG A 273 -29.19 -10.37 14.69
CA ARG A 273 -30.14 -10.02 13.63
C ARG A 273 -30.45 -11.24 12.76
N ILE A 274 -31.64 -11.24 12.17
CA ILE A 274 -31.98 -12.22 11.12
C ILE A 274 -31.31 -11.79 9.81
N VAL A 275 -30.72 -12.74 9.09
CA VAL A 275 -30.16 -12.58 7.75
C VAL A 275 -30.50 -13.82 6.93
N GLU A 276 -31.43 -13.69 5.99
CA GLU A 276 -31.81 -14.72 5.04
C GLU A 276 -30.91 -14.65 3.81
N ALA A 277 -29.72 -15.22 3.97
CA ALA A 277 -28.78 -15.47 2.90
C ALA A 277 -28.02 -16.76 3.16
N GLU A 278 -27.60 -17.43 2.08
CA GLU A 278 -26.80 -18.63 2.18
C GLU A 278 -25.36 -18.27 2.61
N HIS A 279 -24.88 -18.93 3.66
CA HIS A 279 -23.54 -18.70 4.19
C HIS A 279 -22.50 -19.49 3.40
N PRO A 280 -21.35 -18.91 3.00
CA PRO A 280 -20.35 -19.58 2.17
C PRO A 280 -19.84 -20.92 2.71
N ILE A 281 -19.68 -21.03 4.04
CA ILE A 281 -19.26 -22.25 4.74
C ILE A 281 -20.44 -23.05 5.30
N GLN A 282 -21.33 -22.43 6.08
CA GLN A 282 -22.42 -23.10 6.79
C GLN A 282 -23.67 -23.41 5.93
N GLY A 283 -23.73 -22.95 4.68
CA GLY A 283 -24.91 -23.08 3.84
C GLY A 283 -26.13 -22.40 4.45
N LYS A 284 -27.27 -23.10 4.50
CA LYS A 284 -28.54 -22.60 5.06
C LYS A 284 -28.78 -22.99 6.52
N LYS A 285 -27.74 -23.50 7.22
CA LYS A 285 -27.87 -24.00 8.60
C LYS A 285 -28.30 -22.93 9.59
N TYR A 286 -27.91 -21.68 9.37
CA TYR A 286 -28.19 -20.56 10.27
C TYR A 286 -28.83 -19.40 9.52
N ARG A 287 -29.77 -18.73 10.20
CA ARG A 287 -30.42 -17.49 9.72
C ARG A 287 -30.31 -16.33 10.71
N VAL A 288 -29.86 -16.57 11.94
CA VAL A 288 -29.68 -15.55 12.98
C VAL A 288 -28.19 -15.37 13.22
N TYR A 289 -27.68 -14.17 13.01
CA TYR A 289 -26.24 -13.89 13.08
C TYR A 289 -25.96 -12.81 14.13
N PRO A 290 -24.87 -12.97 14.90
CA PRO A 290 -24.46 -11.96 15.86
C PRO A 290 -24.04 -10.67 15.15
N THR A 291 -24.16 -9.55 15.83
CA THR A 291 -23.53 -8.31 15.38
C THR A 291 -22.05 -8.30 15.76
N TYR A 292 -21.30 -7.42 15.11
CA TYR A 292 -19.86 -7.25 15.35
C TYR A 292 -19.50 -7.14 16.83
N ASP A 293 -20.21 -6.30 17.60
CA ASP A 293 -19.90 -6.09 19.02
C ASP A 293 -20.08 -7.34 19.87
N PHE A 294 -21.09 -8.16 19.57
CA PHE A 294 -21.30 -9.42 20.28
C PHE A 294 -20.24 -10.45 19.91
N SER A 295 -20.07 -10.70 18.61
CA SER A 295 -19.23 -11.78 18.14
C SER A 295 -17.76 -11.55 18.51
N ILE A 296 -17.25 -10.33 18.29
CA ILE A 296 -15.85 -10.00 18.59
C ILE A 296 -15.53 -10.12 20.08
N SER A 297 -16.46 -9.75 20.96
CA SER A 297 -16.29 -9.81 22.41
C SER A 297 -16.18 -11.25 22.87
N VAL A 298 -17.14 -12.07 22.45
CA VAL A 298 -17.20 -13.49 22.79
C VAL A 298 -15.98 -14.21 22.24
N MET A 299 -15.65 -14.00 20.96
CA MET A 299 -14.58 -14.73 20.30
C MET A 299 -13.20 -14.35 20.81
N ASP A 300 -12.90 -13.06 21.04
CA ASP A 300 -11.61 -12.68 21.64
C ASP A 300 -11.44 -13.27 23.05
N SER A 301 -12.50 -13.31 23.85
CA SER A 301 -12.47 -13.99 25.16
C SER A 301 -12.23 -15.49 25.01
N LEU A 302 -13.00 -16.16 24.16
CA LEU A 302 -12.99 -17.61 23.97
C LEU A 302 -11.66 -18.11 23.40
N THR A 303 -11.12 -17.45 22.39
CA THR A 303 -9.91 -17.90 21.68
C THR A 303 -8.61 -17.44 22.34
N GLY A 304 -8.67 -17.05 23.62
CA GLY A 304 -7.47 -16.72 24.40
C GLY A 304 -6.80 -15.38 24.05
N VAL A 305 -7.39 -14.54 23.19
CA VAL A 305 -6.81 -13.23 22.82
C VAL A 305 -6.58 -12.39 24.06
N THR A 306 -5.36 -11.88 24.21
CA THR A 306 -4.93 -11.03 25.34
C THR A 306 -4.89 -9.56 24.95
N HIS A 307 -4.49 -9.26 23.71
CA HIS A 307 -4.32 -7.91 23.18
C HIS A 307 -5.00 -7.79 21.83
N ALA A 308 -6.11 -7.09 21.84
CA ALA A 308 -7.04 -6.92 20.75
C ALA A 308 -6.79 -5.60 20.00
N PHE A 309 -5.95 -5.63 18.96
CA PHE A 309 -5.68 -4.47 18.11
C PHE A 309 -6.84 -4.18 17.14
N ARG A 310 -7.23 -2.90 17.01
CA ARG A 310 -8.30 -2.42 16.12
C ARG A 310 -8.05 -0.98 15.66
N SER A 311 -8.73 -0.55 14.60
CA SER A 311 -8.72 0.87 14.19
C SER A 311 -9.45 1.74 15.21
N LYS A 312 -9.07 3.03 15.28
CA LYS A 312 -9.63 4.02 16.21
C LYS A 312 -11.15 4.24 16.06
N GLU A 313 -11.73 3.96 14.89
CA GLU A 313 -13.17 4.14 14.66
C GLU A 313 -14.07 3.25 15.55
N PHE A 314 -13.53 2.17 16.11
CA PHE A 314 -14.22 1.29 17.04
C PHE A 314 -14.11 1.73 18.51
N GLU A 315 -13.49 2.87 18.82
CA GLU A 315 -13.34 3.37 20.19
C GLU A 315 -14.69 3.53 20.93
N PRO A 316 -15.77 4.06 20.31
CA PRO A 316 -17.09 4.11 20.96
C PRO A 316 -17.73 2.74 21.24
N HIS A 317 -17.25 1.68 20.60
CA HIS A 317 -17.77 0.31 20.76
C HIS A 317 -17.09 -0.46 21.89
N VAL A 318 -15.94 0.01 22.39
CA VAL A 318 -15.18 -0.64 23.48
C VAL A 318 -16.05 -0.84 24.73
N GLU A 319 -16.89 0.14 25.04
CA GLU A 319 -17.77 0.10 26.21
C GLU A 319 -18.86 -0.96 26.08
N VAL A 320 -19.47 -1.10 24.89
CA VAL A 320 -20.44 -2.16 24.58
C VAL A 320 -19.82 -3.52 24.77
N GLN A 321 -18.61 -3.71 24.24
CA GLN A 321 -17.90 -4.97 24.27
C GLN A 321 -17.48 -5.35 25.71
N ARG A 322 -16.99 -4.39 26.50
CA ARG A 322 -16.73 -4.60 27.93
C ARG A 322 -17.99 -4.99 28.70
N THR A 323 -19.12 -4.35 28.40
CA THR A 323 -20.40 -4.67 29.04
C THR A 323 -20.85 -6.10 28.72
N ILE A 324 -20.67 -6.55 27.48
CA ILE A 324 -20.97 -7.94 27.07
C ILE A 324 -20.09 -8.92 27.85
N LEU A 325 -18.78 -8.66 27.95
CA LEU A 325 -17.86 -9.49 28.71
C LEU A 325 -18.25 -9.58 30.19
N GLU A 326 -18.66 -8.46 30.79
CA GLU A 326 -19.06 -8.39 32.20
C GLU A 326 -20.35 -9.15 32.49
N LYS A 327 -21.41 -8.91 31.71
CA LYS A 327 -22.71 -9.58 31.89
C LYS A 327 -22.61 -11.09 31.73
N LEU A 328 -21.79 -11.55 30.77
CA LEU A 328 -21.58 -12.98 30.53
C LEU A 328 -20.55 -13.62 31.48
N ASN A 329 -19.86 -12.82 32.29
CA ASN A 329 -18.72 -13.21 33.12
C ASN A 329 -17.60 -13.91 32.30
N LEU A 330 -17.24 -13.30 31.18
CA LEU A 330 -16.21 -13.76 30.25
C LEU A 330 -14.84 -13.14 30.57
N ARG A 331 -13.78 -13.78 30.06
CA ARG A 331 -12.40 -13.33 30.26
C ARG A 331 -12.20 -11.98 29.58
N LYS A 332 -11.72 -11.00 30.34
CA LYS A 332 -11.37 -9.67 29.84
C LYS A 332 -9.99 -9.70 29.15
N TYR A 333 -9.79 -8.77 28.22
CA TYR A 333 -8.58 -8.60 27.45
C TYR A 333 -8.34 -7.12 27.13
N GLU A 334 -7.11 -6.76 26.77
CA GLU A 334 -6.74 -5.39 26.46
C GLU A 334 -7.22 -5.03 25.04
N MET A 335 -7.99 -3.96 24.88
CA MET A 335 -8.46 -3.45 23.58
C MET A 335 -7.62 -2.25 23.16
N ILE A 336 -6.82 -2.41 22.11
CA ILE A 336 -5.81 -1.42 21.69
C ILE A 336 -6.21 -0.81 20.35
N GLN A 337 -6.30 0.52 20.30
CA GLN A 337 -6.64 1.26 19.09
C GLN A 337 -5.38 1.75 18.37
N PHE A 338 -5.38 1.68 17.05
CA PHE A 338 -4.40 2.33 16.17
C PHE A 338 -5.09 3.22 15.13
N GLY A 339 -4.40 4.27 14.71
CA GLY A 339 -4.86 5.21 13.70
C GLY A 339 -4.93 4.58 12.32
N ARG A 340 -5.87 5.03 11.51
CA ARG A 340 -6.11 4.51 10.16
C ARG A 340 -4.97 4.88 9.22
N VAL A 341 -4.92 4.15 8.12
CA VAL A 341 -4.03 4.44 7.02
C VAL A 341 -4.86 4.78 5.79
N THR A 342 -4.47 5.86 5.13
CA THR A 342 -4.95 6.24 3.81
C THR A 342 -3.75 6.29 2.86
N VAL A 343 -4.03 6.24 1.55
CA VAL A 343 -3.00 6.40 0.51
C VAL A 343 -3.23 7.73 -0.19
N GLU A 344 -2.17 8.50 -0.40
CA GLU A 344 -2.24 9.78 -1.11
C GLU A 344 -2.88 9.58 -2.50
N GLY A 345 -3.91 10.37 -2.80
CA GLY A 345 -4.59 10.34 -4.08
C GLY A 345 -5.44 9.10 -4.36
N VAL A 346 -5.52 8.10 -3.46
CA VAL A 346 -6.28 6.86 -3.68
C VAL A 346 -7.09 6.43 -2.45
N PRO A 347 -8.42 6.53 -2.49
CA PRO A 347 -9.28 5.94 -1.46
C PRO A 347 -9.14 4.41 -1.39
N LEU A 348 -8.98 3.88 -0.17
CA LEU A 348 -8.91 2.43 0.09
C LEU A 348 -10.30 1.75 0.12
N SER A 349 -11.38 2.50 -0.05
CA SER A 349 -12.73 1.99 0.19
C SER A 349 -13.24 1.16 -1.00
N LYS A 350 -13.82 -0.02 -0.70
CA LYS A 350 -14.43 -0.89 -1.71
C LYS A 350 -15.56 -0.18 -2.49
N ARG A 351 -16.30 0.72 -1.82
CA ARG A 351 -17.36 1.53 -2.42
C ARG A 351 -16.86 2.49 -3.49
N TYR A 352 -15.59 2.91 -3.42
CA TYR A 352 -14.96 3.73 -4.43
C TYR A 352 -14.35 2.90 -5.57
N ILE A 353 -13.68 1.79 -5.25
CA ILE A 353 -12.98 0.97 -6.25
C ILE A 353 -13.96 0.16 -7.13
N ARG A 354 -15.03 -0.38 -6.54
CA ARG A 354 -15.97 -1.27 -7.25
C ARG A 354 -16.61 -0.62 -8.48
N PRO A 355 -17.18 0.60 -8.41
CA PRO A 355 -17.71 1.27 -9.60
C PRO A 355 -16.67 1.50 -10.71
N LEU A 356 -15.39 1.69 -10.37
CA LEU A 356 -14.33 1.86 -11.36
C LEU A 356 -14.01 0.55 -12.09
N ILE A 357 -14.12 -0.59 -11.41
CA ILE A 357 -14.00 -1.91 -12.04
C ILE A 357 -15.24 -2.20 -12.90
N GLU A 358 -16.44 -1.97 -12.36
CA GLU A 358 -17.71 -2.23 -13.07
C GLU A 358 -17.86 -1.38 -14.34
N SER A 359 -17.34 -0.15 -14.35
CA SER A 359 -17.29 0.73 -15.52
C SER A 359 -16.14 0.44 -16.49
N GLY A 360 -15.26 -0.53 -16.19
CA GLY A 360 -14.11 -0.88 -17.01
C GLY A 360 -12.94 0.11 -16.96
N ILE A 361 -12.97 1.11 -16.08
CA ILE A 361 -11.84 2.03 -15.85
C ILE A 361 -10.65 1.28 -15.26
N LEU A 362 -10.91 0.39 -14.30
CA LEU A 362 -9.95 -0.56 -13.73
C LEU A 362 -10.16 -1.95 -14.32
N GLN A 363 -9.08 -2.70 -14.56
CA GLN A 363 -9.15 -4.05 -15.13
C GLN A 363 -9.72 -5.08 -14.14
N GLY A 364 -9.56 -4.84 -12.85
CA GLY A 364 -9.92 -5.77 -11.79
C GLY A 364 -9.38 -5.33 -10.43
N TRP A 365 -9.54 -6.20 -9.43
CA TRP A 365 -9.03 -5.94 -8.08
C TRP A 365 -7.51 -6.10 -7.98
N ASP A 366 -6.87 -6.73 -8.94
CA ASP A 366 -5.41 -6.85 -9.08
C ASP A 366 -4.79 -5.73 -9.95
N ASP A 367 -5.56 -4.73 -10.35
CA ASP A 367 -5.06 -3.64 -11.17
C ASP A 367 -3.92 -2.88 -10.45
N PRO A 368 -2.74 -2.68 -11.08
CA PRO A 368 -1.56 -2.10 -10.44
C PRO A 368 -1.73 -0.62 -10.06
N ARG A 369 -2.81 0.04 -10.47
CA ARG A 369 -3.14 1.42 -10.08
C ARG A 369 -3.72 1.55 -8.67
N ILE A 370 -4.29 0.47 -8.12
CA ILE A 370 -4.96 0.52 -6.82
C ILE A 370 -4.16 -0.21 -5.74
N PRO A 371 -4.26 0.24 -4.48
CA PRO A 371 -3.48 -0.31 -3.35
C PRO A 371 -4.15 -1.53 -2.71
N THR A 372 -4.72 -2.43 -3.52
CA THR A 372 -4.98 -3.81 -3.09
C THR A 372 -3.65 -4.54 -2.94
N LEU A 373 -3.52 -5.52 -2.04
CA LEU A 373 -2.24 -6.22 -1.91
C LEU A 373 -1.85 -6.92 -3.21
N ARG A 374 -2.79 -7.63 -3.85
CA ARG A 374 -2.61 -8.16 -5.20
C ARG A 374 -2.22 -7.12 -6.26
N GLY A 375 -2.82 -5.93 -6.26
CA GLY A 375 -2.46 -4.86 -7.20
C GLY A 375 -1.05 -4.36 -6.98
N LEU A 376 -0.64 -4.20 -5.72
CA LEU A 376 0.72 -3.85 -5.34
C LEU A 376 1.72 -4.95 -5.73
N PHE A 377 1.39 -6.22 -5.53
CA PHE A 377 2.24 -7.35 -5.92
C PHE A 377 2.39 -7.43 -7.44
N ARG A 378 1.29 -7.28 -8.19
CA ARG A 378 1.30 -7.22 -9.67
C ARG A 378 2.11 -6.03 -10.18
N ARG A 379 2.04 -4.88 -9.48
CA ARG A 379 2.88 -3.69 -9.74
C ARG A 379 4.37 -3.94 -9.50
N GLY A 380 4.74 -4.96 -8.74
CA GLY A 380 6.13 -5.29 -8.39
C GLY A 380 6.58 -4.74 -7.03
N ILE A 381 5.66 -4.31 -6.18
CA ILE A 381 5.95 -4.03 -4.76
C ILE A 381 6.07 -5.38 -4.03
N THR A 382 7.13 -5.53 -3.24
CA THR A 382 7.43 -6.76 -2.53
C THR A 382 6.73 -6.83 -1.16
N PRO A 383 6.32 -8.02 -0.70
CA PRO A 383 5.84 -8.20 0.68
C PRO A 383 6.83 -7.74 1.75
N GLU A 384 8.13 -7.92 1.51
CA GLU A 384 9.24 -7.45 2.35
C GLU A 384 9.21 -5.92 2.49
N ALA A 385 9.02 -5.19 1.39
CA ALA A 385 8.95 -3.74 1.42
C ALA A 385 7.76 -3.23 2.22
N ILE A 386 6.59 -3.86 2.06
CA ILE A 386 5.38 -3.53 2.83
C ILE A 386 5.61 -3.83 4.32
N SER A 387 6.20 -4.99 4.63
CA SER A 387 6.49 -5.41 6.00
C SER A 387 7.45 -4.47 6.69
N ARG A 388 8.57 -4.13 6.04
CA ARG A 388 9.54 -3.18 6.58
C ARG A 388 8.97 -1.78 6.74
N PHE A 389 8.19 -1.32 5.76
CA PHE A 389 7.52 -0.03 5.82
C PHE A 389 6.63 0.07 7.07
N PHE A 390 5.77 -0.92 7.32
CA PHE A 390 4.89 -0.90 8.48
C PHE A 390 5.61 -1.16 9.80
N TYR A 391 6.69 -1.95 9.79
CA TYR A 391 7.56 -2.11 10.95
C TYR A 391 8.14 -0.76 11.39
N ASP A 392 8.69 -0.02 10.43
CA ASP A 392 9.29 1.29 10.68
C ASP A 392 8.26 2.38 10.99
N LEU A 393 7.04 2.30 10.42
CA LEU A 393 5.92 3.18 10.76
C LEU A 393 5.47 2.99 12.21
N GLY A 394 5.45 1.73 12.67
CA GLY A 394 5.11 1.32 14.02
C GLY A 394 3.62 1.54 14.38
N PRO A 395 3.23 1.12 15.59
CA PRO A 395 1.89 1.36 16.11
C PRO A 395 1.77 2.81 16.56
N SER A 396 0.68 3.48 16.16
CA SER A 396 0.35 4.84 16.55
C SER A 396 -1.16 5.00 16.53
N LYS A 397 -1.72 5.79 17.47
CA LYS A 397 -3.14 6.19 17.47
C LYS A 397 -3.45 7.29 16.45
N VAL A 398 -2.43 7.90 15.86
CA VAL A 398 -2.57 8.99 14.88
C VAL A 398 -2.81 8.40 13.50
N ASP A 399 -3.83 8.89 12.81
CA ASP A 399 -4.10 8.55 11.41
C ASP A 399 -2.91 8.96 10.54
N SER A 400 -2.61 8.18 9.51
CA SER A 400 -1.43 8.41 8.65
C SER A 400 -1.80 8.30 7.19
N THR A 401 -1.34 9.26 6.39
CA THR A 401 -1.44 9.22 4.93
C THR A 401 -0.10 8.72 4.37
N ILE A 402 -0.15 7.66 3.55
CA ILE A 402 1.02 7.02 2.96
C ILE A 402 1.17 7.47 1.51
N SER A 403 2.36 7.91 1.15
CA SER A 403 2.77 8.08 -0.24
C SER A 403 3.28 6.78 -0.84
N MET A 404 2.94 6.50 -2.09
CA MET A 404 3.49 5.36 -2.83
C MET A 404 5.02 5.45 -2.99
N ASP A 405 5.58 6.66 -3.03
CA ASP A 405 7.03 6.87 -3.11
C ASP A 405 7.74 6.43 -1.82
N ALA A 406 7.06 6.56 -0.66
CA ALA A 406 7.61 6.08 0.59
C ALA A 406 7.75 4.55 0.59
N ILE A 407 6.76 3.82 0.07
CA ILE A 407 6.83 2.36 -0.10
C ILE A 407 7.87 1.99 -1.15
N ALA A 408 7.93 2.74 -2.26
CA ALA A 408 8.92 2.54 -3.31
C ALA A 408 10.36 2.65 -2.79
N ALA A 409 10.63 3.54 -1.84
CA ALA A 409 11.96 3.66 -1.23
C ALA A 409 12.40 2.37 -0.50
N TYR A 410 11.48 1.68 0.18
CA TYR A 410 11.76 0.36 0.77
C TYR A 410 11.93 -0.70 -0.31
N ASN A 411 11.04 -0.70 -1.30
CA ASN A 411 11.09 -1.65 -2.40
C ASN A 411 12.41 -1.57 -3.19
N ARG A 412 12.91 -0.36 -3.42
CA ARG A 412 14.22 -0.11 -4.06
C ARG A 412 15.36 -0.72 -3.27
N LYS A 413 15.38 -0.53 -1.95
CA LYS A 413 16.44 -1.08 -1.09
C LYS A 413 16.50 -2.60 -1.11
N ILE A 414 15.34 -3.24 -1.23
CA ILE A 414 15.23 -4.70 -1.31
C ILE A 414 15.61 -5.21 -2.71
N LEU A 415 15.14 -4.55 -3.77
CA LEU A 415 15.33 -5.03 -5.14
C LEU A 415 16.69 -4.66 -5.73
N ASP A 416 17.21 -3.46 -5.50
CA ASP A 416 18.48 -2.99 -6.10
C ASP A 416 19.64 -3.99 -5.95
N PRO A 417 19.90 -4.65 -4.79
CA PRO A 417 21.02 -5.58 -4.68
C PRO A 417 20.83 -6.94 -5.38
N ILE A 418 19.61 -7.28 -5.83
CA ILE A 418 19.26 -8.63 -6.29
C ILE A 418 18.71 -8.70 -7.72
N VAL A 419 18.15 -7.61 -8.26
CA VAL A 419 17.52 -7.67 -9.60
C VAL A 419 18.54 -7.44 -10.72
N PRO A 420 18.47 -8.23 -11.82
CA PRO A 420 19.28 -7.96 -13.00
C PRO A 420 18.86 -6.66 -13.68
N ARG A 421 19.83 -5.94 -14.25
CA ARG A 421 19.60 -4.69 -14.97
C ARG A 421 19.61 -4.93 -16.46
N TYR A 422 18.70 -4.34 -17.23
CA TYR A 422 18.64 -4.46 -18.69
C TYR A 422 18.67 -3.09 -19.36
N MET A 423 19.28 -3.00 -20.54
CA MET A 423 19.11 -1.83 -21.39
C MET A 423 17.70 -1.83 -22.00
N PHE A 424 17.02 -0.70 -21.84
CA PHE A 424 15.76 -0.39 -22.49
C PHE A 424 15.86 1.03 -23.06
N VAL A 425 15.44 1.15 -24.32
CA VAL A 425 15.43 2.38 -25.08
C VAL A 425 13.98 2.81 -25.28
N PRO A 426 13.46 3.74 -24.45
CA PRO A 426 12.15 4.32 -24.65
C PRO A 426 12.15 5.28 -25.85
N ASP A 427 11.02 5.38 -26.54
CA ASP A 427 10.80 6.29 -27.68
C ASP A 427 12.01 6.27 -28.64
N PRO A 428 12.28 5.11 -29.25
CA PRO A 428 13.55 4.81 -29.91
C PRO A 428 13.74 5.63 -31.17
N VAL A 429 14.95 6.15 -31.35
CA VAL A 429 15.42 6.79 -32.58
C VAL A 429 16.58 6.00 -33.14
N ARG A 430 16.64 5.84 -34.46
CA ARG A 430 17.70 5.09 -35.13
C ARG A 430 19.04 5.82 -34.97
N ALA A 431 20.09 5.07 -34.66
CA ALA A 431 21.46 5.55 -34.60
C ALA A 431 22.32 4.73 -35.55
N VAL A 432 22.90 5.39 -36.55
CA VAL A 432 23.75 4.77 -37.57
C VAL A 432 25.20 5.11 -37.26
N ILE A 433 26.03 4.11 -37.04
CA ILE A 433 27.45 4.29 -36.68
C ILE A 433 28.32 3.87 -37.84
N GLU A 434 29.05 4.82 -38.41
CA GLU A 434 30.04 4.62 -39.45
C GLU A 434 31.40 4.23 -38.88
N ASN A 435 32.24 3.61 -39.72
CA ASN A 435 33.57 3.10 -39.38
C ASN A 435 33.56 2.15 -38.18
N PHE A 436 32.47 1.38 -38.04
CA PHE A 436 32.30 0.43 -36.96
C PHE A 436 33.06 -0.87 -37.26
N PRO A 437 33.91 -1.35 -36.33
CA PRO A 437 34.71 -2.55 -36.56
C PRO A 437 33.86 -3.82 -36.58
N GLU A 438 34.16 -4.73 -37.51
CA GLU A 438 33.53 -6.06 -37.54
C GLU A 438 33.93 -6.91 -36.33
N GLY A 439 32.99 -7.71 -35.82
CA GLY A 439 33.23 -8.63 -34.69
C GLY A 439 33.25 -7.96 -33.30
N LEU A 440 33.11 -6.64 -33.20
CA LEU A 440 33.03 -5.96 -31.91
C LEU A 440 31.73 -6.34 -31.17
N LYS A 441 31.90 -6.91 -29.98
CA LYS A 441 30.79 -7.28 -29.08
C LYS A 441 30.70 -6.28 -27.93
N ALA A 442 29.48 -5.94 -27.52
CA ALA A 442 29.30 -5.23 -26.27
C ALA A 442 29.42 -6.19 -25.10
N LYS A 443 30.11 -5.77 -24.04
CA LYS A 443 30.16 -6.48 -22.77
C LYS A 443 29.51 -5.62 -21.70
N VAL A 444 28.28 -5.98 -21.32
CA VAL A 444 27.46 -5.23 -20.38
C VAL A 444 27.36 -6.00 -19.07
N GLN A 445 27.80 -5.39 -17.98
CA GLN A 445 27.69 -6.02 -16.66
C GLN A 445 26.21 -6.18 -16.28
N VAL A 446 25.82 -7.36 -15.78
CA VAL A 446 24.43 -7.63 -15.40
C VAL A 446 23.97 -6.70 -14.27
N HIS A 447 24.88 -6.46 -13.33
CA HIS A 447 24.63 -5.60 -12.18
C HIS A 447 25.92 -4.89 -11.73
N PRO A 448 25.96 -3.56 -11.61
CA PRO A 448 27.17 -2.77 -11.34
C PRO A 448 27.94 -3.18 -10.08
N SER A 449 27.22 -3.48 -8.99
CA SER A 449 27.84 -3.85 -7.70
C SER A 449 27.91 -5.37 -7.46
N ARG A 450 27.45 -6.22 -8.40
CA ARG A 450 27.41 -7.68 -8.24
C ARG A 450 28.18 -8.35 -9.37
N GLN A 451 29.48 -8.52 -9.17
CA GLN A 451 30.37 -9.16 -10.15
C GLN A 451 30.04 -10.64 -10.36
N ASP A 452 29.49 -11.29 -9.34
CA ASP A 452 29.05 -12.69 -9.36
C ASP A 452 27.87 -12.95 -10.32
N MET A 453 27.08 -11.92 -10.65
CA MET A 453 26.04 -12.02 -11.68
C MET A 453 26.60 -11.99 -13.11
N GLY A 454 27.90 -11.73 -13.27
CA GLY A 454 28.60 -11.79 -14.55
C GLY A 454 28.23 -10.67 -15.54
N TYR A 455 28.41 -10.99 -16.82
CA TYR A 455 28.26 -10.08 -17.94
C TYR A 455 27.35 -10.69 -19.00
N ARG A 456 26.67 -9.83 -19.75
CA ARG A 456 25.99 -10.18 -21.00
C ARG A 456 26.83 -9.69 -22.15
N GLU A 457 27.00 -10.57 -23.13
CA GLU A 457 27.61 -10.22 -24.40
C GLU A 457 26.52 -9.99 -25.43
N ILE A 458 26.60 -8.87 -26.16
CA ILE A 458 25.66 -8.50 -27.20
C ILE A 458 26.44 -8.32 -28.49
N GLU A 459 26.13 -9.15 -29.48
CA GLU A 459 26.73 -9.08 -30.80
C GLU A 459 26.07 -7.97 -31.64
N ILE A 460 26.89 -7.24 -32.39
CA ILE A 460 26.43 -6.15 -33.27
C ILE A 460 26.57 -6.58 -34.72
N SER A 461 25.47 -6.58 -35.45
CA SER A 461 25.51 -6.78 -36.90
C SER A 461 26.10 -5.56 -37.60
N VAL A 462 27.15 -5.81 -38.38
CA VAL A 462 27.87 -4.78 -39.15
C VAL A 462 27.72 -5.09 -40.64
N LYS A 463 27.35 -4.09 -41.44
CA LYS A 463 27.30 -4.20 -42.91
C LYS A 463 28.13 -3.08 -43.52
N LYS A 464 29.21 -3.42 -44.21
CA LYS A 464 30.13 -2.46 -44.86
C LYS A 464 30.68 -1.40 -43.87
N GLY A 465 31.06 -1.82 -42.67
CA GLY A 465 31.55 -0.92 -41.61
C GLY A 465 30.46 -0.04 -40.97
N ILE A 466 29.18 -0.33 -41.19
CA ILE A 466 28.06 0.40 -40.60
C ILE A 466 27.32 -0.51 -39.61
N ALA A 467 27.13 -0.02 -38.38
CA ALA A 467 26.25 -0.62 -37.38
C ALA A 467 24.98 0.23 -37.22
N THR A 468 23.84 -0.42 -36.95
CA THR A 468 22.57 0.27 -36.67
C THR A 468 22.05 -0.11 -35.30
N LEU A 469 21.84 0.89 -34.45
CA LEU A 469 21.30 0.75 -33.10
C LEU A 469 20.05 1.62 -32.95
N TYR A 470 19.37 1.48 -31.81
CA TYR A 470 18.42 2.48 -31.31
C TYR A 470 18.97 3.14 -30.06
N ILE A 471 18.75 4.46 -29.94
CA ILE A 471 18.96 5.26 -28.71
C ILE A 471 17.67 5.99 -28.34
N SER A 472 17.59 6.51 -27.11
CA SER A 472 16.37 7.20 -26.69
C SER A 472 16.25 8.58 -27.36
N SER A 473 15.02 8.97 -27.71
CA SER A 473 14.77 10.31 -28.24
C SER A 473 15.19 11.43 -27.27
N GLU A 474 15.03 11.22 -25.96
CA GLU A 474 15.49 12.14 -24.92
C GLU A 474 17.02 12.28 -24.90
N ASP A 475 17.76 11.18 -25.09
CA ASP A 475 19.20 11.28 -25.22
C ASP A 475 19.59 12.04 -26.48
N LYS A 476 18.90 11.84 -27.62
CA LYS A 476 19.13 12.60 -28.86
C LYS A 476 18.91 14.10 -28.67
N LYS A 477 17.85 14.53 -27.98
CA LYS A 477 17.48 15.94 -27.80
C LYS A 477 18.56 16.81 -27.16
N VAL A 478 19.43 16.20 -26.35
CA VAL A 478 20.48 16.93 -25.64
C VAL A 478 21.86 16.78 -26.29
N LEU A 479 21.96 16.04 -27.39
CA LEU A 479 23.19 15.92 -28.17
C LEU A 479 23.29 17.02 -29.22
N LYS A 480 24.54 17.36 -29.56
CA LYS A 480 24.91 18.30 -30.62
C LYS A 480 25.93 17.65 -31.55
N GLU A 481 26.02 18.17 -32.77
CA GLU A 481 27.08 17.76 -33.69
C GLU A 481 28.46 18.05 -33.08
N GLY A 482 29.38 17.09 -33.22
CA GLY A 482 30.70 17.14 -32.59
C GLY A 482 30.76 16.57 -31.18
N ASP A 483 29.61 16.35 -30.51
CA ASP A 483 29.61 15.73 -29.19
C ASP A 483 30.20 14.31 -29.23
N THR A 484 30.93 13.94 -28.19
CA THR A 484 31.44 12.58 -28.02
C THR A 484 30.62 11.87 -26.94
N ILE A 485 30.08 10.71 -27.30
CA ILE A 485 29.22 9.88 -26.45
C ILE A 485 29.83 8.51 -26.25
N ARG A 486 29.52 7.91 -25.10
CA ARG A 486 29.88 6.54 -24.79
C ARG A 486 28.67 5.63 -24.86
N LEU A 487 28.69 4.69 -25.79
CA LEU A 487 27.70 3.62 -25.88
C LEU A 487 28.02 2.59 -24.79
N ARG A 488 27.10 2.43 -23.84
CA ARG A 488 27.32 1.60 -22.64
C ARG A 488 27.80 0.20 -23.02
N GLY A 489 28.98 -0.18 -22.53
CA GLY A 489 29.56 -1.51 -22.72
C GLY A 489 30.03 -1.84 -24.14
N LEU A 490 29.95 -0.89 -25.10
CA LEU A 490 30.28 -1.14 -26.51
C LEU A 490 31.50 -0.34 -26.95
N SER A 491 31.31 0.93 -27.29
CA SER A 491 32.36 1.80 -27.86
C SER A 491 32.04 3.27 -27.65
N THR A 492 32.97 4.14 -28.03
CA THR A 492 32.77 5.58 -28.07
C THR A 492 32.46 6.02 -29.51
N ALA A 493 31.60 7.02 -29.66
CA ALA A 493 31.25 7.59 -30.96
C ALA A 493 31.13 9.11 -30.90
N THR A 494 31.45 9.77 -32.01
CA THR A 494 31.22 11.21 -32.19
C THR A 494 29.98 11.45 -33.02
N VAL A 495 29.14 12.40 -32.60
CA VAL A 495 27.95 12.81 -33.35
C VAL A 495 28.36 13.55 -34.62
N ARG A 496 27.93 13.03 -35.78
CA ARG A 496 28.20 13.63 -37.09
C ARG A 496 27.09 14.55 -37.53
N SER A 497 25.85 14.08 -37.45
CA SER A 497 24.66 14.84 -37.81
C SER A 497 23.46 14.33 -37.01
N ILE A 498 22.49 15.22 -36.78
CA ILE A 498 21.25 14.90 -36.07
C ILE A 498 20.07 15.23 -36.98
N MET A 499 19.32 14.20 -37.35
CA MET A 499 18.10 14.30 -38.16
C MET A 499 16.85 14.04 -37.31
N PRO A 500 15.63 14.36 -37.81
CA PRO A 500 14.39 14.11 -37.10
C PRO A 500 14.18 12.65 -36.69
N ASP A 501 14.53 11.69 -37.55
CA ASP A 501 14.27 10.25 -37.31
C ASP A 501 15.54 9.41 -37.14
N GLU A 502 16.73 10.03 -37.25
CA GLU A 502 18.01 9.34 -37.21
C GLU A 502 19.12 10.22 -36.60
N ILE A 503 20.11 9.60 -35.98
CA ILE A 503 21.39 10.23 -35.62
C ILE A 503 22.52 9.49 -36.32
N SER A 504 23.40 10.23 -36.99
CA SER A 504 24.60 9.68 -37.60
C SER A 504 25.78 9.86 -36.63
N LEU A 505 26.48 8.77 -36.39
CA LEU A 505 27.59 8.66 -35.46
C LEU A 505 28.82 8.13 -36.20
N LYS A 506 30.01 8.50 -35.75
CA LYS A 506 31.27 7.90 -36.22
C LYS A 506 31.98 7.25 -35.06
N HIS A 507 32.31 5.96 -35.20
CA HIS A 507 33.08 5.22 -34.21
C HIS A 507 34.47 5.84 -34.00
N ILE A 508 34.90 5.91 -32.74
CA ILE A 508 36.26 6.28 -32.37
C ILE A 508 36.85 5.25 -31.39
N SER A 509 38.13 4.91 -31.58
CA SER A 509 38.84 3.94 -30.76
C SER A 509 39.35 4.51 -29.44
N GLU A 510 39.52 5.83 -29.35
CA GLU A 510 40.02 6.52 -28.16
C GLU A 510 38.91 6.79 -27.14
N ARG A 511 39.23 6.55 -25.87
CA ARG A 511 38.32 6.80 -24.74
C ARG A 511 38.66 8.15 -24.11
N LYS A 512 37.71 9.10 -24.08
CA LYS A 512 37.86 10.36 -23.32
C LYS A 512 37.18 10.26 -21.95
N GLU A 513 37.73 10.91 -20.94
CA GLU A 513 37.31 10.77 -19.54
C GLU A 513 35.96 11.44 -19.20
N SER A 514 35.43 12.31 -20.07
CA SER A 514 34.25 13.14 -19.80
C SER A 514 33.04 12.88 -20.70
N GLU A 515 32.81 11.62 -21.11
CA GLU A 515 31.79 11.27 -22.10
C GLU A 515 30.43 10.91 -21.46
N LYS A 516 29.35 11.46 -22.02
CA LYS A 516 27.98 11.08 -21.63
C LYS A 516 27.73 9.62 -22.02
N VAL A 517 27.34 8.79 -21.04
CA VAL A 517 27.03 7.37 -21.26
C VAL A 517 25.57 7.19 -21.66
N ILE A 518 25.34 6.57 -22.82
CA ILE A 518 24.01 6.35 -23.40
C ILE A 518 23.73 4.85 -23.47
N GLN A 519 22.51 4.43 -23.08
CA GLN A 519 22.03 3.08 -23.35
C GLN A 519 21.50 2.98 -24.78
N TRP A 520 21.64 1.79 -25.35
CA TRP A 520 21.32 1.53 -26.74
C TRP A 520 20.87 0.07 -26.86
N VAL A 521 20.24 -0.27 -27.98
CA VAL A 521 19.93 -1.65 -28.34
C VAL A 521 20.24 -1.91 -29.82
N PRO A 522 20.71 -3.11 -30.20
CA PRO A 522 20.98 -3.45 -31.61
C PRO A 522 19.67 -3.50 -32.39
N ALA A 523 19.59 -2.82 -33.54
CA ALA A 523 18.32 -2.64 -34.25
C ALA A 523 17.75 -3.94 -34.84
N ASP A 524 18.62 -4.87 -35.23
CA ASP A 524 18.28 -6.16 -35.83
C ASP A 524 17.87 -7.24 -34.81
N GLN A 525 18.22 -7.05 -33.54
CA GLN A 525 17.91 -7.98 -32.45
C GLN A 525 17.05 -7.35 -31.34
N ALA A 526 16.54 -6.13 -31.59
CA ALA A 526 15.73 -5.36 -30.67
C ALA A 526 14.47 -6.13 -30.24
N VAL A 527 14.20 -6.17 -28.94
CA VAL A 527 13.02 -6.83 -28.38
C VAL A 527 11.95 -5.77 -28.14
N PRO A 528 10.75 -5.87 -28.73
CA PRO A 528 9.68 -4.92 -28.44
C PRO A 528 9.29 -4.95 -26.96
N VAL A 529 9.31 -3.79 -26.32
CA VAL A 529 8.96 -3.64 -24.90
C VAL A 529 7.93 -2.51 -24.76
N LYS A 530 6.94 -2.75 -23.91
CA LYS A 530 5.93 -1.78 -23.51
C LYS A 530 5.95 -1.66 -21.99
N VAL A 531 6.18 -0.45 -21.48
CA VAL A 531 6.16 -0.15 -20.05
C VAL A 531 4.87 0.57 -19.69
N ILE A 532 4.07 -0.03 -18.82
CA ILE A 532 2.84 0.53 -18.27
C ILE A 532 3.17 1.17 -16.92
N LYS A 533 3.01 2.49 -16.82
CA LYS A 533 3.25 3.28 -15.62
C LYS A 533 1.93 3.69 -14.96
N PRO A 534 1.56 3.10 -13.81
CA PRO A 534 0.41 3.56 -13.03
C PRO A 534 0.63 4.99 -12.53
N LEU A 535 -0.29 5.92 -12.85
CA LEU A 535 -0.22 7.31 -12.41
C LEU A 535 -1.27 7.63 -11.35
N SER A 536 -2.50 7.16 -11.59
CA SER A 536 -3.64 7.30 -10.67
C SER A 536 -4.61 6.14 -10.89
N PRO A 537 -5.66 5.98 -10.07
CA PRO A 537 -6.73 5.02 -10.35
C PRO A 537 -7.37 5.21 -11.73
N TYR A 538 -7.30 6.43 -12.29
CA TYR A 538 -7.93 6.79 -13.55
C TYR A 538 -6.98 6.80 -14.76
N SER A 539 -5.67 6.78 -14.52
CA SER A 539 -4.69 7.04 -15.59
C SER A 539 -3.45 6.16 -15.50
N ILE A 540 -2.99 5.74 -16.67
CA ILE A 540 -1.72 5.08 -16.91
C ILE A 540 -0.96 5.86 -17.98
N SER A 541 0.36 5.85 -17.91
CA SER A 541 1.22 6.19 -19.04
C SER A 541 1.73 4.91 -19.66
N ILE A 542 1.79 4.86 -20.98
CA ILE A 542 2.35 3.74 -21.74
C ILE A 542 3.54 4.27 -22.50
N VAL A 543 4.71 3.68 -22.28
CA VAL A 543 5.94 4.01 -23.01
C VAL A 543 6.37 2.79 -23.81
N GLY A 544 6.41 2.94 -25.13
CA GLY A 544 6.92 1.93 -26.04
C GLY A 544 8.42 2.07 -26.25
N GLY A 545 9.08 0.97 -26.57
CA GLY A 545 10.49 1.01 -26.92
C GLY A 545 11.05 -0.36 -27.22
N PHE A 546 12.38 -0.44 -27.15
CA PHE A 546 13.12 -1.66 -27.42
C PHE A 546 14.05 -2.04 -26.27
N GLY A 547 14.00 -3.31 -25.90
CA GLY A 547 14.90 -3.95 -24.96
C GLY A 547 16.05 -4.66 -25.64
N GLU A 548 17.12 -4.91 -24.89
CA GLU A 548 18.25 -5.72 -25.35
C GLU A 548 17.86 -7.21 -25.57
N PRO A 549 18.62 -7.97 -26.38
CA PRO A 549 18.23 -9.34 -26.78
C PRO A 549 18.00 -10.30 -25.61
N ALA A 550 18.77 -10.14 -24.53
CA ALA A 550 18.66 -10.98 -23.33
C ALA A 550 17.30 -10.87 -22.61
N MET A 551 16.49 -9.86 -22.93
CA MET A 551 15.14 -9.75 -22.38
C MET A 551 14.19 -10.83 -22.91
N LYS A 552 14.53 -11.56 -23.99
CA LYS A 552 13.73 -12.70 -24.50
C LYS A 552 13.61 -13.85 -23.49
N GLU A 553 14.54 -13.96 -22.56
CA GLU A 553 14.57 -15.00 -21.53
C GLU A 553 13.73 -14.63 -20.28
N LEU A 554 13.16 -13.43 -20.24
CA LEU A 554 12.32 -12.98 -19.13
C LEU A 554 11.00 -13.76 -19.08
N ARG A 555 10.47 -13.96 -17.88
CA ARG A 555 9.22 -14.67 -17.60
C ARG A 555 8.23 -13.78 -16.84
N PRO A 556 6.90 -13.99 -16.98
CA PRO A 556 5.92 -13.28 -16.17
C PRO A 556 6.24 -13.43 -14.68
N GLY A 557 6.27 -12.30 -13.97
CA GLY A 557 6.66 -12.25 -12.56
C GLY A 557 8.10 -11.81 -12.30
N ASP A 558 9.00 -11.90 -13.29
CA ASP A 558 10.38 -11.46 -13.14
C ASP A 558 10.44 -9.97 -12.79
N ARG A 559 11.30 -9.62 -11.83
CA ARG A 559 11.57 -8.24 -11.41
C ARG A 559 12.92 -7.82 -11.95
N ILE A 560 12.96 -6.67 -12.61
CA ILE A 560 14.13 -6.16 -13.31
C ILE A 560 14.32 -4.68 -13.04
N GLN A 561 15.53 -4.18 -13.30
CA GLN A 561 15.78 -2.75 -13.42
C GLN A 561 16.07 -2.38 -14.87
N LEU A 562 15.31 -1.45 -15.42
CA LEU A 562 15.59 -0.80 -16.69
C LEU A 562 16.60 0.33 -16.44
N ILE A 563 17.80 0.22 -17.03
CA ILE A 563 18.91 1.15 -16.79
C ILE A 563 18.47 2.59 -17.11
N ARG A 564 18.70 3.51 -16.16
CA ARG A 564 18.31 4.94 -16.26
C ARG A 564 16.80 5.18 -16.41
N TYR A 565 15.96 4.18 -16.15
CA TYR A 565 14.51 4.30 -16.28
C TYR A 565 13.78 3.91 -14.98
N GLY A 566 14.12 2.76 -14.37
CA GLY A 566 13.60 2.36 -13.07
C GLY A 566 13.30 0.86 -12.95
N PHE A 567 12.66 0.46 -11.86
CA PHE A 567 12.28 -0.91 -11.57
C PHE A 567 10.95 -1.28 -12.23
N ALA A 568 10.86 -2.49 -12.75
CA ALA A 568 9.66 -3.01 -13.38
C ALA A 568 9.48 -4.50 -13.10
N ARG A 569 8.24 -4.95 -13.21
CA ARG A 569 7.87 -6.37 -13.18
C ARG A 569 7.30 -6.78 -14.53
N VAL A 570 7.70 -7.95 -15.02
CA VAL A 570 7.12 -8.54 -16.23
C VAL A 570 5.69 -8.98 -15.94
N ASP A 571 4.72 -8.44 -16.68
CA ASP A 571 3.30 -8.74 -16.51
C ASP A 571 2.86 -9.87 -17.47
N SER A 572 3.18 -9.73 -18.75
CA SER A 572 2.89 -10.75 -19.77
C SER A 572 3.92 -10.72 -20.90
N LEU A 573 3.98 -11.85 -21.63
CA LEU A 573 4.80 -12.02 -22.82
C LEU A 573 3.89 -12.32 -24.01
N ASP A 574 3.78 -11.37 -24.94
CA ASP A 574 3.08 -11.57 -26.21
C ASP A 574 4.12 -11.48 -27.36
N ARG A 575 3.78 -10.78 -28.46
CA ARG A 575 4.80 -10.30 -29.42
C ARG A 575 5.67 -9.15 -28.86
N THR A 576 5.30 -8.65 -27.69
CA THR A 576 5.92 -7.54 -26.97
C THR A 576 6.00 -7.94 -25.50
N ILE A 577 7.09 -7.59 -24.82
CA ILE A 577 7.20 -7.75 -23.37
C ILE A 577 6.42 -6.61 -22.71
N ASN A 578 5.36 -6.95 -21.99
CA ASN A 578 4.60 -5.98 -21.19
C ASN A 578 5.18 -5.92 -19.78
N LEU A 579 5.69 -4.74 -19.42
CA LEU A 579 6.25 -4.45 -18.10
C LEU A 579 5.30 -3.53 -17.35
N ILE A 580 5.09 -3.77 -16.06
CA ILE A 580 4.50 -2.79 -15.15
C ILE A 580 5.63 -2.08 -14.42
N PHE A 581 5.66 -0.75 -14.54
CA PHE A 581 6.59 0.09 -13.81
C PHE A 581 6.25 0.09 -12.32
N SER A 582 7.22 -0.28 -11.50
CA SER A 582 7.05 -0.31 -10.06
C SER A 582 7.35 1.06 -9.45
N HIS A 583 8.58 1.53 -9.65
CA HIS A 583 9.14 2.78 -9.11
C HIS A 583 10.48 3.12 -9.78
N GLU A 584 10.97 4.35 -9.62
CA GLU A 584 12.24 4.81 -10.19
C GLU A 584 13.48 4.11 -9.59
#